data_AF-A0A9D9XAS2-F1
#
_entry.id   AF-A0A9D9XAS2-F1
#
_cell.length_a   1.000
_cell.length_b   1.000
_cell.length_c   1.000
_cell.angle_alpha   90.00
_cell.angle_beta   90.00
_cell.angle_gamma   90.00
#
_symmetry.space_group_name_H-M   'P 1'
#
loop_
_entity.id
_entity.type
_entity.pdbx_description
1 polymer ?
#
loop_
_entity_poly.entity_id
_entity_poly.type
_entity_poly.pdbx_seq_one_letter_code
_entity_poly.pdbx_strand_id
1 'polypeptide(L)'
;MNNASNKFRGRAAVTNPDNRFADWHREAADDGWWPEAEDELAPMATELIIDTAKTVISYNDSPDIPYDRSINPYRGCEHEIFHDDVCD
;
A
#
# COMPACT_ATOMS: atom_id res chain seq x y z
N MET A 1 3.02 -33.49 -12.85
CA MET A 1 3.58 -32.99 -11.57
C MET A 1 3.51 -31.48 -11.66
N ASN A 2 2.41 -30.90 -11.20
CA ASN A 2 2.08 -29.50 -11.48
C ASN A 2 2.71 -28.61 -10.41
N ASN A 3 3.79 -27.94 -10.79
CA ASN A 3 4.38 -26.82 -10.08
C ASN A 3 3.44 -25.62 -10.25
N ALA A 4 2.63 -25.33 -9.23
CA ALA A 4 1.98 -24.03 -9.10
C ALA A 4 2.51 -23.41 -7.80
N SER A 5 3.65 -22.72 -7.90
CA SER A 5 4.03 -21.70 -6.92
C SER A 5 2.89 -20.69 -6.94
N ASN A 6 2.03 -20.77 -5.94
CA ASN A 6 0.88 -19.90 -5.80
C ASN A 6 1.38 -18.57 -5.26
N LYS A 7 2.13 -17.84 -6.09
CA LYS A 7 2.52 -16.45 -5.81
C LYS A 7 1.23 -15.71 -5.46
N PHE A 8 1.12 -15.27 -4.22
CA PHE A 8 0.03 -14.43 -3.77
C PHE A 8 -0.09 -13.26 -4.74
N ARG A 9 -1.21 -13.20 -5.47
CA ARG A 9 -1.54 -12.00 -6.26
C ARG A 9 -1.97 -10.93 -5.26
N GLY A 10 -1.01 -10.14 -4.80
CA GLY A 10 -1.27 -8.87 -4.14
C GLY A 10 -2.08 -7.94 -5.05
N ARG A 11 -2.65 -6.87 -4.47
CA ARG A 11 -3.47 -5.90 -5.22
C ARG A 11 -2.66 -4.69 -5.70
N ALA A 12 -1.35 -4.70 -5.42
CA ALA A 12 -0.37 -3.76 -5.93
C ALA A 12 -0.25 -3.78 -7.46
N ALA A 13 0.52 -2.81 -7.99
CA ALA A 13 0.78 -2.69 -9.41
C ALA A 13 1.35 -4.00 -9.99
N VAL A 14 0.71 -4.51 -11.05
CA VAL A 14 1.11 -5.75 -11.75
C VAL A 14 2.50 -5.62 -12.37
N THR A 15 2.92 -4.40 -12.67
CA THR A 15 4.20 -4.08 -13.28
C THR A 15 4.86 -2.92 -12.55
N ASN A 16 6.16 -3.04 -12.31
CA ASN A 16 7.00 -1.97 -11.78
C ASN A 16 8.13 -1.66 -12.78
N PRO A 17 7.82 -1.02 -13.93
CA PRO A 17 8.84 -0.69 -14.91
C PRO A 17 9.77 0.38 -14.35
N ASP A 18 11.06 0.29 -14.68
CA ASP A 18 12.00 1.32 -14.28
C ASP A 18 11.78 2.64 -15.02
N ASN A 19 12.17 3.74 -14.36
CA ASN A 19 12.05 5.07 -14.94
C ASN A 19 13.00 5.18 -16.15
N ARG A 20 12.43 5.56 -17.30
CA ARG A 20 13.14 5.71 -18.58
C ARG A 20 14.34 6.65 -18.57
N PHE A 21 14.44 7.56 -17.60
CA PHE A 21 15.52 8.54 -17.47
C PHE A 21 16.38 8.32 -16.23
N ALA A 22 16.26 7.17 -15.56
CA ALA A 22 17.10 6.87 -14.41
C ALA A 22 18.51 6.48 -14.86
N ASP A 23 19.53 7.07 -14.23
CA ASP A 23 20.94 6.71 -14.42
C ASP A 23 21.32 5.39 -13.72
N TRP A 24 20.39 4.82 -12.96
CA TRP A 24 20.53 3.56 -12.21
C TRP A 24 19.31 2.65 -12.43
N HIS A 25 19.53 1.35 -12.34
CA HIS A 25 18.48 0.33 -12.43
C HIS A 25 18.39 -0.42 -11.11
N ARG A 26 17.19 -0.88 -10.76
CA ARG A 26 16.97 -1.70 -9.56
C ARG A 26 16.98 -3.18 -9.94
N GLU A 27 17.56 -4.00 -9.09
CA GLU A 27 17.51 -5.45 -9.19
C GLU A 27 16.87 -6.00 -7.91
N ALA A 28 15.97 -6.97 -8.06
CA ALA A 28 15.41 -7.67 -6.90
C ALA A 28 16.50 -8.56 -6.30
N ALA A 29 16.83 -8.31 -5.04
CA ALA A 29 17.76 -9.12 -4.27
C ALA A 29 17.03 -9.63 -3.03
N ASP A 30 17.18 -10.92 -2.76
CA ASP A 30 16.74 -11.51 -1.50
C ASP A 30 17.78 -11.19 -0.42
N ASP A 31 17.40 -10.39 0.56
CA ASP A 31 18.23 -10.00 1.70
C ASP A 31 18.08 -10.97 2.89
N GLY A 32 17.25 -12.00 2.76
CA GLY A 32 16.98 -13.00 3.79
C GLY A 32 16.13 -12.50 4.97
N TRP A 33 15.51 -11.31 4.85
CA TRP A 33 14.63 -10.78 5.90
C TRP A 33 13.22 -11.37 5.85
N TRP A 34 12.84 -11.94 4.72
CA TRP A 34 11.52 -12.52 4.51
C TRP A 34 11.46 -13.97 5.00
N PRO A 35 10.61 -14.29 6.00
CA PRO A 35 10.39 -15.68 6.39
C PRO A 35 9.73 -16.46 5.26
N GLU A 36 10.15 -17.69 5.01
CA GLU A 36 9.55 -18.61 4.01
C GLU A 36 8.04 -18.86 4.22
N ALA A 37 7.46 -18.39 5.32
CA ALA A 37 6.08 -18.62 5.76
C ALA A 37 5.05 -17.61 5.22
N GLU A 38 5.44 -16.57 4.46
CA GLU A 38 4.46 -15.65 3.86
C GLU A 38 3.49 -16.35 2.89
N ASP A 39 3.90 -17.50 2.34
CA ASP A 39 3.05 -18.30 1.46
C ASP A 39 1.86 -18.97 2.19
N GLU A 40 1.77 -18.86 3.53
CA GLU A 40 0.64 -19.38 4.33
C GLU A 40 -0.30 -18.28 4.88
N LEU A 41 0.00 -17.00 4.65
CA LEU A 41 -0.85 -15.93 5.14
C LEU A 41 -2.18 -15.91 4.38
N ALA A 42 -3.28 -16.01 5.12
CA ALA A 42 -4.61 -15.86 4.54
C ALA A 42 -4.73 -14.48 3.88
N PRO A 43 -5.39 -14.37 2.71
CA PRO A 43 -5.57 -13.09 2.04
C PRO A 43 -6.27 -12.11 2.99
N MET A 44 -5.69 -10.92 3.17
CA MET A 44 -6.29 -9.88 4.02
C MET A 44 -7.69 -9.55 3.50
N ALA A 45 -8.67 -9.56 4.41
CA ALA A 45 -10.03 -9.19 4.09
C ALA A 45 -10.11 -7.69 3.83
N THR A 46 -10.80 -7.29 2.75
CA THR A 46 -11.08 -5.89 2.51
C THR A 46 -12.24 -5.45 3.39
N GLU A 47 -12.01 -4.45 4.22
CA GLU A 47 -13.07 -3.77 4.94
C GLU A 47 -13.58 -2.58 4.14
N LEU A 48 -14.91 -2.45 4.08
CA LEU A 48 -15.57 -1.30 3.48
C LEU A 48 -16.08 -0.40 4.60
N ILE A 49 -15.54 0.81 4.69
CA ILE A 49 -15.94 1.81 5.66
C ILE A 49 -16.72 2.90 4.94
N ILE A 50 -17.84 3.33 5.53
CA ILE A 50 -18.61 4.47 5.00
C ILE A 50 -17.84 5.75 5.32
N ASP A 51 -17.38 6.44 4.28
CA ASP A 51 -16.81 7.77 4.45
C ASP A 51 -17.92 8.79 4.76
N THR A 52 -17.75 9.54 5.85
CA THR A 52 -18.70 10.57 6.31
C THR A 52 -18.26 11.99 5.94
N ALA A 53 -17.23 12.11 5.08
CA ALA A 53 -16.77 13.40 4.58
C ALA A 53 -17.92 14.22 3.98
N LYS A 54 -18.04 15.47 4.44
CA LYS A 54 -19.03 16.43 3.94
C LYS A 54 -18.46 17.38 2.89
N THR A 55 -17.12 17.46 2.80
CA THR A 55 -16.41 18.43 1.95
C THR A 55 -15.20 17.81 1.29
N VAL A 56 -14.87 18.28 0.09
CA VAL A 56 -13.67 17.86 -0.66
C VAL A 56 -12.37 18.46 -0.10
N ILE A 57 -12.48 19.59 0.60
CA ILE A 57 -11.36 20.27 1.26
C ILE A 57 -11.22 19.71 2.68
N SER A 58 -10.01 19.26 2.98
CA SER A 58 -9.54 18.93 4.33
C SER A 58 -8.81 20.12 4.93
N TYR A 59 -8.94 20.31 6.24
CA TYR A 59 -8.24 21.37 6.97
C TYR A 59 -7.22 20.77 7.93
N ASN A 60 -6.08 21.43 8.08
CA ASN A 60 -5.00 21.05 8.99
C ASN A 60 -4.59 22.26 9.82
N ASP A 61 -4.41 22.08 11.13
CA ASP A 61 -4.01 23.11 12.09
C ASP A 61 -2.61 22.88 12.67
N SER A 62 -1.88 21.88 12.16
CA SER A 62 -0.51 21.62 12.58
C SER A 62 0.40 22.84 12.34
N PRO A 63 1.21 23.23 13.34
CA PRO A 63 2.18 24.32 13.21
C PRO A 63 3.37 23.95 12.30
N ASP A 64 3.54 22.67 11.99
CA ASP A 64 4.68 22.14 11.25
C ASP A 64 4.49 22.20 9.72
N ILE A 65 3.28 22.51 9.27
CA ILE A 65 2.92 22.51 7.85
C ILE A 65 2.46 23.91 7.44
N PRO A 66 3.02 24.52 6.38
CA PRO A 66 2.78 25.93 6.04
C PRO A 66 1.43 26.17 5.33
N TYR A 67 0.54 25.19 5.29
CA TYR A 67 -0.76 25.29 4.64
C TYR A 67 -1.87 24.70 5.52
N ASP A 68 -3.05 25.32 5.45
CA ASP A 68 -4.22 24.97 6.25
C ASP A 68 -5.22 24.09 5.49
N ARG A 69 -5.03 23.90 4.17
CA ARG A 69 -6.02 23.25 3.28
C ARG A 69 -5.38 22.25 2.33
N SER A 70 -6.03 21.11 2.15
CA SER A 70 -5.64 20.09 1.17
C SER A 70 -6.84 19.45 0.50
N ILE A 71 -6.60 18.82 -0.66
CA ILE A 71 -7.55 17.97 -1.36
C ILE A 71 -6.93 16.58 -1.42
N ASN A 72 -7.69 15.54 -1.08
CA ASN A 72 -7.28 14.15 -1.26
C ASN A 72 -8.07 13.53 -2.43
N PRO A 73 -7.50 13.47 -3.66
CA PRO A 73 -8.16 12.90 -4.82
C PRO A 73 -8.39 11.39 -4.70
N TYR A 74 -7.70 10.73 -3.79
CA TYR A 74 -7.72 9.28 -3.59
C TYR A 74 -8.54 8.86 -2.36
N ARG A 75 -9.31 9.78 -1.79
CA ARG A 75 -10.20 9.45 -0.69
C ARG A 75 -11.26 8.44 -1.16
N GLY A 76 -11.30 7.29 -0.51
CA GLY A 76 -12.19 6.18 -0.89
C GLY A 76 -11.60 5.17 -1.88
N CYS A 77 -10.34 5.33 -2.29
CA CYS A 77 -9.61 4.22 -2.92
C CYS A 77 -9.28 3.16 -1.85
N GLU A 78 -9.26 1.89 -2.26
CA GLU A 78 -8.71 0.81 -1.43
C GLU A 78 -7.28 1.20 -1.00
N HIS A 79 -7.10 1.45 0.29
CA HIS A 79 -5.79 1.69 0.87
C HIS A 79 -5.31 0.37 1.43
N GLU A 80 -4.17 -0.11 0.96
CA GLU A 80 -3.43 -1.19 1.60
C GLU A 80 -2.81 -0.61 2.89
N ILE A 81 -3.60 -0.56 3.96
CA ILE A 81 -3.07 -0.38 5.31
C ILE A 81 -2.61 -1.77 5.75
N PHE A 82 -1.30 -1.93 6.00
CA PHE A 82 -0.83 -3.03 6.83
C PHE A 82 -1.38 -2.79 8.24
N HIS A 83 -2.55 -3.35 8.52
CA HIS A 83 -3.05 -3.47 9.88
C HIS A 83 -2.25 -4.62 10.50
N ASP A 84 -1.05 -4.32 11.01
CA ASP A 84 -0.50 -5.15 12.07
C ASP A 84 -1.39 -4.86 13.28
N ASP A 85 -2.31 -5.78 13.57
CA ASP A 85 -3.15 -5.76 14.76
C ASP A 85 -2.28 -5.79 16.01
N VAL A 86 -1.83 -4.61 16.44
CA VAL A 86 -1.50 -4.27 17.82
C VAL A 86 -1.99 -2.84 18.05
N CYS A 87 -3.30 -2.71 18.27
CA CYS A 87 -3.80 -1.61 19.09
C CYS A 87 -3.46 -1.94 20.55
N ASP A 88 -2.36 -1.34 21.04
CA ASP A 88 -2.17 -1.05 22.46
C ASP A 88 -1.82 0.45 22.59
#